data_AF-A0A7X6V0W6-F1
#
_entry.id   AF-A0A7X6V0W6-F1
#
_cell.length_a   1.000
_cell.length_b   1.000
_cell.length_c   1.000
_cell.angle_alpha   90.00
_cell.angle_beta   90.00
_cell.angle_gamma   90.00
#
_symmetry.space_group_name_H-M   'P 1'
#
loop_
_entity.id
_entity.type
_entity.pdbx_description
1 polymer ?
#
loop_
_entity_poly.entity_id
_entity_poly.type
_entity_poly.pdbx_seq_one_letter_code
_entity_poly.pdbx_strand_id
1 'polypeptide(L)'
;MGPPEADICAIARTLAQQFNLTGADSPDALPAECPEPAKVVDALRILLDIIFPGKITSPPDGPSELGVFQLRRLSELWPLLYHQIRRALPYRWLGEAARVQGVRPPKVANLDRETSRILRAFFKTLPAVRELLIQDVQAAYDGDPAAHTYAEVLLAYPGLLAIAAHRLSHELYKLKVPIIPRIMSEWIHTKTGTDIHPGARIGKAFFIDHATGVVIGETTQIGNHVKIYQGVTLGARSFDLDDKGNPVKHIKRHPTIRDQVVIYANATILGGQTVIGARAVIGANVFLMESVPADSIVSSIHPELSIFDKNSAKKT
;
A
#
# COMPACT_ATOMS: atom_id res chain seq x y z
N MET A 1 -32.55 2.47 31.01
CA MET A 1 -33.48 3.30 30.22
C MET A 1 -32.72 3.78 29.02
N GLY A 2 -33.19 3.48 27.80
CA GLY A 2 -32.57 4.02 26.59
C GLY A 2 -32.69 5.55 26.54
N PRO A 3 -31.87 6.24 25.73
CA PRO A 3 -32.01 7.67 25.56
C PRO A 3 -33.45 8.01 25.11
N PRO A 4 -34.05 9.11 25.61
CA PRO A 4 -35.38 9.52 25.19
C PRO A 4 -35.41 9.69 23.66
N GLU A 5 -36.40 9.10 23.01
CA GLU A 5 -36.57 9.14 21.54
C GLU A 5 -36.57 10.58 21.00
N ALA A 6 -37.10 11.52 21.79
CA ALA A 6 -37.08 12.96 21.51
C ALA A 6 -35.65 13.54 21.40
N ASP A 7 -34.74 13.12 22.27
CA ASP A 7 -33.35 13.60 22.27
C ASP A 7 -32.59 13.05 21.07
N ILE A 8 -32.82 11.78 20.72
CA ILE A 8 -32.25 11.15 19.52
C ILE A 8 -32.73 11.90 18.26
N CYS A 9 -34.03 12.20 18.18
CA CYS A 9 -34.60 12.93 17.05
C CYS A 9 -34.06 14.37 16.94
N ALA A 10 -33.88 15.06 18.07
CA ALA A 10 -33.30 16.39 18.11
C ALA A 10 -31.84 16.38 17.64
N ILE A 11 -31.04 15.44 18.14
CA ILE A 11 -29.64 15.26 17.72
C ILE A 11 -29.56 14.92 16.22
N ALA A 12 -30.38 13.98 15.74
CA ALA A 12 -30.38 13.59 14.33
C ALA A 12 -30.71 14.76 13.39
N ARG A 13 -31.67 15.63 13.77
CA ARG A 13 -32.01 16.83 13.00
C ARG A 13 -30.86 17.83 12.99
N THR A 14 -30.23 18.07 14.13
CA THR A 14 -29.07 18.96 14.24
C THR A 14 -27.91 18.47 13.38
N LEU A 15 -27.58 17.17 13.46
CA LEU A 15 -26.54 16.56 12.62
C LEU A 15 -26.88 16.67 11.13
N ALA A 16 -28.12 16.37 10.75
CA ALA A 16 -28.56 16.47 9.35
C ALA A 16 -28.44 17.90 8.79
N GLN A 17 -28.64 18.92 9.61
CA GLN A 17 -28.45 20.33 9.23
C GLN A 17 -26.97 20.73 9.14
N GLN A 18 -26.09 20.06 9.89
CA GLN A 18 -24.65 20.28 9.84
C GLN A 18 -24.00 19.64 8.61
N PHE A 19 -24.55 18.53 8.09
CA PHE A 19 -24.12 17.94 6.83
C PHE A 19 -24.48 18.85 5.64
N ASN A 20 -23.62 19.82 5.35
CA ASN A 20 -23.77 20.66 4.19
C ASN A 20 -23.32 19.89 2.94
N LEU A 21 -24.25 19.64 2.02
CA LEU A 21 -23.94 18.99 0.73
C LEU A 21 -23.09 19.87 -0.20
N THR A 22 -22.75 21.09 0.22
CA THR A 22 -21.88 22.05 -0.46
C THR A 22 -20.76 22.55 0.45
N GLY A 23 -19.57 22.81 -0.10
CA GLY A 23 -18.44 23.38 0.66
C GLY A 23 -17.49 22.36 1.29
N ALA A 24 -16.68 22.78 2.27
CA ALA A 24 -15.56 21.98 2.83
C ALA A 24 -15.97 20.72 3.60
N ASP A 25 -17.23 20.64 4.05
CA ASP A 25 -17.83 19.48 4.73
C ASP A 25 -18.62 18.59 3.75
N SER A 26 -18.63 18.95 2.46
CA SER A 26 -19.02 18.07 1.37
C SER A 26 -17.75 17.36 0.90
N PRO A 27 -17.62 16.03 1.05
CA PRO A 27 -16.53 15.30 0.44
C PRO A 27 -16.77 15.24 -1.08
N ASP A 28 -16.59 16.37 -1.78
CA ASP A 28 -16.73 16.57 -3.22
C ASP A 28 -17.76 15.64 -3.90
N ALA A 29 -18.98 15.62 -3.34
CA ALA A 29 -20.09 14.76 -3.73
C ALA A 29 -19.72 13.26 -3.80
N LEU A 30 -19.76 12.55 -2.67
CA LEU A 30 -19.97 11.09 -2.72
C LEU A 30 -21.32 10.84 -3.42
N PRO A 31 -21.41 10.36 -4.68
CA PRO A 31 -22.66 9.81 -5.18
C PRO A 31 -23.17 8.74 -4.21
N ALA A 32 -24.49 8.52 -4.20
CA ALA A 32 -25.12 7.42 -3.43
C ALA A 32 -24.44 6.05 -3.65
N GLU A 33 -23.68 5.91 -4.75
CA GLU A 33 -22.94 4.72 -5.15
C GLU A 33 -21.41 4.90 -5.00
N CYS A 34 -20.88 5.09 -3.80
CA CYS A 34 -19.43 5.05 -3.52
C CYS A 34 -18.93 3.61 -3.27
N PRO A 35 -17.68 3.23 -3.58
CA PRO A 35 -17.17 1.90 -3.25
C PRO A 35 -17.35 1.57 -1.76
N GLU A 36 -17.85 0.38 -1.45
CA GLU A 36 -17.99 -0.11 -0.07
C GLU A 36 -16.64 -0.64 0.44
N PRO A 37 -16.02 -0.03 1.46
CA PRO A 37 -14.70 -0.47 1.93
C PRO A 37 -14.66 -1.94 2.36
N ALA A 38 -15.71 -2.42 3.05
CA ALA A 38 -15.80 -3.82 3.47
C ALA A 38 -15.78 -4.79 2.27
N LYS A 39 -16.52 -4.49 1.21
CA LYS A 39 -16.57 -5.31 -0.01
C LYS A 39 -15.26 -5.28 -0.79
N VAL A 40 -14.55 -4.14 -0.78
CA VAL A 40 -13.20 -4.05 -1.35
C VAL A 40 -12.21 -4.91 -0.58
N VAL A 41 -12.30 -4.93 0.75
CA VAL A 41 -11.48 -5.82 1.60
C VAL A 41 -11.79 -7.29 1.35
N ASP A 42 -13.06 -7.66 1.19
CA ASP A 42 -13.44 -9.03 0.83
C ASP A 42 -12.87 -9.44 -0.54
N ALA A 43 -12.88 -8.54 -1.54
CA ALA A 43 -12.27 -8.78 -2.83
C ALA A 43 -10.74 -8.99 -2.72
N LEU A 44 -10.05 -8.19 -1.89
CA LEU A 44 -8.62 -8.37 -1.64
C LEU A 44 -8.32 -9.72 -0.98
N ARG A 45 -9.13 -10.16 -0.02
CA ARG A 45 -9.00 -11.48 0.61
C ARG A 45 -9.14 -12.61 -0.40
N ILE A 46 -10.11 -12.52 -1.32
CA ILE A 46 -10.28 -13.50 -2.39
C ILE A 46 -9.07 -13.49 -3.34
N LEU A 47 -8.55 -12.31 -3.68
CA LEU A 47 -7.33 -12.19 -4.50
C LEU A 47 -6.12 -12.85 -3.84
N LEU A 48 -5.93 -12.64 -2.53
CA LEU A 48 -4.85 -13.28 -1.78
C LEU A 48 -4.97 -14.81 -1.81
N ASP A 49 -6.18 -15.37 -1.70
CA ASP A 49 -6.41 -16.82 -1.85
C ASP A 49 -6.15 -17.33 -3.28
N ILE A 50 -6.45 -16.54 -4.31
CA ILE A 50 -6.18 -16.93 -5.71
C ILE A 50 -4.67 -17.04 -5.95
N ILE A 51 -3.91 -16.07 -5.42
CA ILE A 51 -2.46 -16.04 -5.56
C ILE A 51 -1.79 -17.10 -4.66
N PHE A 52 -2.26 -17.22 -3.42
CA PHE A 52 -1.77 -18.13 -2.40
C PHE A 52 -2.94 -18.94 -1.82
N PRO A 53 -3.32 -20.07 -2.45
CA PRO A 53 -4.36 -20.94 -1.94
C PRO A 53 -4.05 -21.38 -0.51
N GLY A 54 -4.99 -21.20 0.42
CA GLY A 54 -4.77 -21.48 1.84
C GLY A 54 -4.41 -20.28 2.71
N LYS A 55 -4.23 -19.08 2.13
CA LYS A 55 -3.78 -17.90 2.88
C LYS A 55 -4.86 -17.28 3.77
N ILE A 56 -6.09 -17.20 3.28
CA ILE A 56 -7.24 -16.62 4.01
C ILE A 56 -8.27 -17.71 4.34
N THR A 57 -8.55 -18.60 3.39
CA THR A 57 -9.46 -19.74 3.58
C THR A 57 -8.69 -21.06 3.58
N SER A 58 -9.36 -22.16 3.92
CA SER A 58 -8.75 -23.50 3.87
C SER A 58 -8.20 -23.80 2.47
N PRO A 59 -7.02 -24.42 2.36
CA PRO A 59 -6.47 -24.85 1.08
C PRO A 59 -7.31 -25.97 0.45
N PRO A 60 -7.18 -26.21 -0.87
CA PRO A 60 -7.77 -27.39 -1.51
C PRO A 60 -7.18 -28.69 -0.94
N ASP A 61 -7.96 -29.79 -0.96
CA ASP A 61 -7.54 -31.07 -0.38
C ASP A 61 -6.42 -31.76 -1.18
N GLY A 62 -6.15 -31.28 -2.41
CA GLY A 62 -5.02 -31.73 -3.21
C GLY A 62 -4.85 -31.01 -4.56
N PRO A 63 -3.81 -31.35 -5.34
CA PRO A 63 -3.50 -30.69 -6.61
C PRO A 63 -4.61 -30.81 -7.66
N SER A 64 -5.36 -31.92 -7.65
CA SER A 64 -6.50 -32.14 -8.56
C SER A 64 -7.65 -31.18 -8.33
N GLU A 65 -7.79 -30.63 -7.12
CA GLU A 65 -8.86 -29.70 -6.75
C GLU A 65 -8.46 -28.24 -6.89
N LEU A 66 -7.16 -27.96 -7.09
CA LEU A 66 -6.65 -26.59 -7.20
C LEU A 66 -7.34 -25.80 -8.32
N GLY A 67 -7.57 -26.43 -9.48
CA GLY A 67 -8.27 -25.78 -10.59
C GLY A 67 -9.71 -25.42 -10.25
N VAL A 68 -10.42 -26.29 -9.53
CA VAL A 68 -11.80 -26.06 -9.07
C VAL A 68 -11.83 -24.95 -8.03
N PHE A 69 -10.89 -24.96 -7.07
CA PHE A 69 -10.72 -23.90 -6.08
C PHE A 69 -10.52 -22.55 -6.77
N GLN A 70 -9.57 -22.45 -7.70
CA GLN A 70 -9.28 -21.22 -8.43
C GLN A 70 -10.48 -20.74 -9.22
N LEU A 71 -11.16 -21.62 -9.95
CA LEU A 71 -12.37 -21.30 -10.71
C LEU A 71 -13.45 -20.71 -9.80
N ARG A 72 -13.69 -21.32 -8.65
CA ARG A 72 -14.67 -20.84 -7.66
C ARG A 72 -14.30 -19.45 -7.14
N ARG A 73 -13.05 -19.26 -6.68
CA ARG A 73 -12.60 -17.96 -6.15
C ARG A 73 -12.64 -16.86 -7.21
N LEU A 74 -12.28 -17.16 -8.45
CA LEU A 74 -12.39 -16.21 -9.56
C LEU A 74 -13.86 -15.85 -9.88
N SER A 75 -14.75 -16.84 -9.82
CA SER A 75 -16.19 -16.64 -10.05
C SER A 75 -16.84 -15.80 -8.94
N GLU A 76 -16.39 -15.97 -7.69
CA GLU A 76 -16.82 -15.16 -6.54
C GLU A 76 -16.26 -13.72 -6.63
N LEU A 77 -15.00 -13.57 -7.04
CA LEU A 77 -14.32 -12.26 -7.15
C LEU A 77 -14.93 -11.37 -8.23
N TRP A 78 -15.26 -11.94 -9.39
CA TRP A 78 -15.67 -11.17 -10.56
C TRP A 78 -16.84 -10.20 -10.31
N PRO A 79 -18.04 -10.64 -9.86
CA PRO A 79 -19.15 -9.74 -9.63
C PRO A 79 -18.85 -8.74 -8.51
N LEU A 80 -18.17 -9.19 -7.45
CA LEU A 80 -17.79 -8.33 -6.32
C LEU A 80 -16.93 -7.15 -6.79
N LEU A 81 -15.84 -7.43 -7.52
CA LEU A 81 -14.93 -6.40 -7.99
C LEU A 81 -15.54 -5.56 -9.12
N TYR A 82 -16.40 -6.14 -9.97
CA TYR A 82 -17.18 -5.41 -10.97
C TYR A 82 -17.99 -4.28 -10.32
N HIS A 83 -18.79 -4.61 -9.30
CA HIS A 83 -19.63 -3.62 -8.63
C HIS A 83 -18.80 -2.52 -7.97
N GLN A 84 -17.71 -2.88 -7.29
CA GLN A 84 -16.86 -1.88 -6.64
C GLN A 84 -16.16 -0.96 -7.67
N ILE A 85 -15.59 -1.51 -8.76
CA ILE A 85 -14.94 -0.70 -9.81
C ILE A 85 -15.95 0.23 -10.47
N ARG A 86 -17.15 -0.25 -10.81
CA ARG A 86 -18.21 0.57 -11.41
C ARG A 86 -18.55 1.77 -10.52
N ARG A 87 -18.66 1.55 -9.20
CA ARG A 87 -18.91 2.61 -8.19
C ARG A 87 -17.73 3.56 -8.01
N ALA A 88 -16.50 3.07 -8.23
CA ALA A 88 -15.30 3.89 -8.16
C ALA A 88 -15.10 4.77 -9.39
N LEU A 89 -15.45 4.31 -10.59
CA LEU A 89 -15.13 5.00 -11.85
C LEU A 89 -15.53 6.49 -11.95
N PRO A 90 -16.69 6.93 -11.43
CA PRO A 90 -17.03 8.35 -11.40
C PRO A 90 -15.97 9.23 -10.72
N TYR A 91 -15.24 8.69 -9.73
CA TYR A 91 -14.20 9.40 -8.98
C TYR A 91 -12.87 9.55 -9.72
N ARG A 92 -12.67 8.84 -10.85
CA ARG A 92 -11.40 8.85 -11.59
C ARG A 92 -10.97 10.26 -11.98
N TRP A 93 -11.96 11.12 -12.24
CA TRP A 93 -11.75 12.45 -12.78
C TRP A 93 -12.27 13.57 -11.87
N LEU A 94 -13.02 13.24 -10.81
CA LEU A 94 -13.53 14.22 -9.84
C LEU A 94 -12.39 14.99 -9.15
N GLY A 95 -11.34 14.28 -8.73
CA GLY A 95 -10.20 14.91 -8.05
C GLY A 95 -9.39 15.88 -8.94
N GLU A 96 -9.38 15.69 -10.26
CA GLU A 96 -8.73 16.60 -11.21
C GLU A 96 -9.63 17.80 -11.52
N ALA A 97 -10.93 17.55 -11.69
CA ALA A 97 -11.96 18.58 -11.88
C ALA A 97 -12.05 19.58 -10.72
N ALA A 98 -11.90 19.08 -9.48
CA ALA A 98 -11.91 19.90 -8.27
C ALA A 98 -10.70 20.85 -8.17
N ARG A 99 -9.58 20.52 -8.83
CA ARG A 99 -8.34 21.31 -8.80
C ARG A 99 -8.32 22.39 -9.87
N VAL A 100 -8.82 22.07 -11.06
CA VAL A 100 -8.86 23.00 -12.18
C VAL A 100 -10.28 23.56 -12.29
N GLN A 101 -10.54 24.66 -11.58
CA GLN A 101 -11.83 25.38 -11.65
C GLN A 101 -12.27 25.54 -13.11
N GLY A 102 -13.45 25.02 -13.44
CA GLY A 102 -14.06 25.15 -14.77
C GLY A 102 -13.74 24.03 -15.77
N VAL A 103 -12.80 23.12 -15.49
CA VAL A 103 -12.54 21.96 -16.36
C VAL A 103 -13.24 20.73 -15.81
N ARG A 104 -14.28 20.28 -16.50
CA ARG A 104 -14.90 18.97 -16.24
C ARG A 104 -14.28 17.93 -17.17
N PRO A 105 -13.34 17.10 -16.69
CA PRO A 105 -12.83 15.98 -17.46
C PRO A 105 -13.97 15.08 -17.98
N PRO A 106 -13.80 14.45 -19.15
CA PRO A 106 -14.86 13.72 -19.82
C PRO A 106 -15.38 12.58 -18.93
N LYS A 107 -16.70 12.53 -18.75
CA LYS A 107 -17.34 11.41 -18.06
C LYS A 107 -17.10 10.12 -18.83
N VAL A 108 -16.99 9.01 -18.11
CA VAL A 108 -16.97 7.68 -18.73
C VAL A 108 -18.29 7.46 -19.47
N ALA A 109 -18.25 7.44 -20.80
CA ALA A 109 -19.46 7.40 -21.63
C ALA A 109 -20.32 6.15 -21.38
N ASN A 110 -19.69 5.01 -21.09
CA ASN A 110 -20.38 3.78 -20.70
C ASN A 110 -19.62 3.10 -19.56
N LEU A 111 -20.16 3.21 -18.35
CA LEU A 111 -19.56 2.69 -17.12
C LEU A 111 -19.40 1.17 -17.16
N ASP A 112 -20.38 0.43 -17.68
CA ASP A 112 -20.36 -1.04 -17.69
C ASP A 112 -19.32 -1.59 -18.67
N ARG A 113 -19.19 -0.97 -19.84
CA ARG A 113 -18.17 -1.31 -20.84
C ARG A 113 -16.77 -1.04 -20.29
N GLU A 114 -16.57 0.12 -19.66
CA GLU A 114 -15.27 0.49 -19.10
C GLU A 114 -14.91 -0.38 -17.89
N THR A 115 -15.87 -0.65 -16.99
CA THR A 115 -15.70 -1.59 -15.88
C THR A 115 -15.29 -2.96 -16.38
N SER A 116 -16.01 -3.50 -17.38
CA SER A 116 -15.69 -4.80 -17.99
C SER A 116 -14.30 -4.82 -18.62
N ARG A 117 -13.89 -3.73 -19.30
CA ARG A 117 -12.56 -3.60 -19.89
C ARG A 117 -11.46 -3.65 -18.83
N ILE A 118 -11.63 -2.89 -17.75
CA ILE A 118 -10.68 -2.85 -16.62
C ILE A 118 -10.59 -4.21 -15.95
N LEU A 119 -11.74 -4.84 -15.65
CA LEU A 119 -11.78 -6.11 -14.95
C LEU A 119 -11.10 -7.22 -15.77
N ARG A 120 -11.36 -7.28 -17.08
CA ARG A 120 -10.65 -8.21 -18.00
C ARG A 120 -9.15 -7.93 -18.04
N ALA A 121 -8.74 -6.67 -18.09
CA ALA A 121 -7.33 -6.29 -18.09
C ALA A 121 -6.64 -6.70 -16.79
N PHE A 122 -7.27 -6.45 -15.65
CA PHE A 122 -6.77 -6.80 -14.32
C PHE A 122 -6.64 -8.33 -14.14
N PHE A 123 -7.65 -9.10 -14.53
CA PHE A 123 -7.58 -10.57 -14.40
C PHE A 123 -6.45 -11.18 -15.24
N LYS A 124 -6.13 -10.58 -16.39
CA LYS A 124 -5.00 -10.99 -17.23
C LYS A 124 -3.63 -10.74 -16.57
N THR A 125 -3.52 -9.86 -15.57
CA THR A 125 -2.24 -9.60 -14.89
C THR A 125 -1.97 -10.58 -13.75
N LEU A 126 -2.98 -11.30 -13.25
CA LEU A 126 -2.84 -12.19 -12.07
C LEU A 126 -1.73 -13.25 -12.22
N PRO A 127 -1.55 -13.93 -13.37
CA PRO A 127 -0.44 -14.88 -13.52
C PRO A 127 0.94 -14.22 -13.37
N ALA A 128 1.15 -13.06 -14.00
CA ALA A 128 2.40 -12.32 -13.91
C ALA A 128 2.65 -11.78 -12.49
N VAL A 129 1.60 -11.32 -11.80
CA VAL A 129 1.70 -10.92 -10.38
C VAL A 129 2.12 -12.12 -9.52
N ARG A 130 1.57 -13.30 -9.78
CA ARG A 130 1.96 -14.52 -9.07
C ARG A 130 3.43 -14.87 -9.30
N GLU A 131 3.92 -14.83 -10.54
CA GLU A 131 5.33 -15.07 -10.86
C GLU A 131 6.27 -14.10 -10.13
N LEU A 132 5.86 -12.83 -10.02
CA LEU A 132 6.61 -11.82 -9.28
C LEU A 132 6.64 -12.13 -7.78
N LEU A 133 5.51 -12.55 -7.22
CA LEU A 133 5.39 -12.88 -5.80
C LEU A 133 6.16 -14.14 -5.40
N ILE A 134 6.29 -15.12 -6.28
CA ILE A 134 7.15 -16.28 -6.02
C ILE A 134 8.63 -15.85 -5.88
N GLN A 135 9.06 -14.83 -6.63
CA GLN A 135 10.42 -14.28 -6.46
C GLN A 135 10.58 -13.52 -5.13
N ASP A 136 9.52 -12.88 -4.64
CA ASP A 136 9.54 -12.23 -3.32
C ASP A 136 9.56 -13.26 -2.17
N VAL A 137 8.84 -14.39 -2.32
CA VAL A 137 8.91 -15.52 -1.40
C VAL A 137 10.33 -16.07 -1.32
N GLN A 138 10.98 -16.25 -2.47
CA GLN A 138 12.37 -16.68 -2.54
C GLN A 138 13.30 -15.68 -1.84
N ALA A 139 13.15 -14.39 -2.14
CA ALA A 139 13.96 -13.34 -1.53
C ALA A 139 13.80 -13.24 0.00
N ALA A 140 12.60 -13.49 0.51
CA ALA A 140 12.34 -13.54 1.95
C ALA A 140 12.98 -14.76 2.61
N TYR A 141 12.88 -15.95 1.98
CA TYR A 141 13.54 -17.16 2.48
C TYR A 141 15.07 -17.02 2.49
N ASP A 142 15.66 -16.53 1.41
CA ASP A 142 17.12 -16.34 1.31
C ASP A 142 17.61 -15.18 2.19
N GLY A 143 16.76 -14.19 2.43
CA GLY A 143 17.08 -12.95 3.11
C GLY A 143 17.00 -13.01 4.64
N ASP A 144 16.34 -14.03 5.17
CA ASP A 144 16.14 -14.30 6.61
C ASP A 144 16.65 -15.70 6.98
N PRO A 145 17.82 -15.81 7.64
CA PRO A 145 18.36 -17.09 8.08
C PRO A 145 17.47 -17.86 9.07
N ALA A 146 16.47 -17.21 9.68
CA ALA A 146 15.52 -17.85 10.58
C ALA A 146 14.33 -18.50 9.84
N ALA A 147 14.17 -18.24 8.53
CA ALA A 147 13.13 -18.87 7.73
C ALA A 147 13.43 -20.36 7.52
N HIS A 148 12.63 -21.23 8.11
CA HIS A 148 12.88 -22.68 8.00
C HIS A 148 12.31 -23.26 6.71
N THR A 149 11.20 -22.69 6.20
CA THR A 149 10.54 -23.18 4.98
C THR A 149 9.89 -22.07 4.18
N TYR A 150 9.72 -22.27 2.87
CA TYR A 150 8.88 -21.38 2.04
C TYR A 150 7.42 -21.31 2.53
N ALA A 151 6.91 -22.39 3.12
CA ALA A 151 5.54 -22.43 3.66
C ALA A 151 5.36 -21.46 4.82
N GLU A 152 6.35 -21.39 5.72
CA GLU A 152 6.38 -20.42 6.82
C GLU A 152 6.35 -18.98 6.29
N VAL A 153 7.20 -18.68 5.29
CA VAL A 153 7.22 -17.37 4.61
C VAL A 153 5.86 -17.03 4.01
N LEU A 154 5.28 -17.96 3.24
CA LEU A 154 3.97 -17.79 2.60
C LEU A 154 2.84 -17.53 3.60
N LEU A 155 2.81 -18.28 4.71
CA LEU A 155 1.69 -18.28 5.65
C LEU A 155 1.81 -17.18 6.72
N ALA A 156 3.01 -16.89 7.21
CA ALA A 156 3.18 -16.09 8.41
C ALA A 156 3.88 -14.73 8.19
N TYR A 157 4.66 -14.53 7.11
CA TYR A 157 5.49 -13.34 7.02
C TYR A 157 4.65 -12.09 6.68
N PRO A 158 4.65 -11.06 7.55
CA PRO A 158 3.82 -9.87 7.36
C PRO A 158 4.31 -9.02 6.18
N GLY A 159 5.63 -8.98 5.95
CA GLY A 159 6.22 -8.28 4.80
C GLY A 159 5.74 -8.84 3.47
N LEU A 160 5.69 -10.17 3.32
CA LEU A 160 5.16 -10.79 2.11
C LEU A 160 3.67 -10.49 1.91
N LEU A 161 2.86 -10.52 2.98
CA LEU A 161 1.45 -10.15 2.90
C LEU A 161 1.27 -8.70 2.41
N ALA A 162 2.11 -7.77 2.89
CA ALA A 162 2.09 -6.39 2.45
C ALA A 162 2.48 -6.23 0.97
N ILE A 163 3.53 -6.92 0.53
CA ILE A 163 3.98 -6.92 -0.88
C ILE A 163 2.90 -7.51 -1.80
N ALA A 164 2.27 -8.62 -1.42
CA ALA A 164 1.22 -9.27 -2.19
C ALA A 164 0.05 -8.34 -2.48
N ALA A 165 -0.45 -7.68 -1.44
CA ALA A 165 -1.54 -6.73 -1.60
C ALA A 165 -1.12 -5.45 -2.32
N HIS A 166 0.12 -4.98 -2.13
CA HIS A 166 0.67 -3.88 -2.93
C HIS A 166 0.67 -4.23 -4.41
N ARG A 167 1.24 -5.38 -4.82
CA ARG A 167 1.30 -5.77 -6.24
C ARG A 167 -0.09 -5.89 -6.87
N LEU A 168 -1.06 -6.45 -6.14
CA LEU A 168 -2.46 -6.53 -6.60
C LEU A 168 -3.11 -5.14 -6.75
N SER A 169 -2.97 -4.28 -5.73
CA SER A 169 -3.53 -2.92 -5.76
C SER A 169 -2.83 -2.02 -6.79
N HIS A 170 -1.53 -2.22 -7.04
CA HIS A 170 -0.75 -1.51 -8.03
C HIS A 170 -1.28 -1.74 -9.46
N GLU A 171 -1.70 -2.96 -9.80
CA GLU A 171 -2.32 -3.23 -11.10
C GLU A 171 -3.62 -2.43 -11.31
N LEU A 172 -4.48 -2.35 -10.29
CA LEU A 172 -5.68 -1.51 -10.33
C LEU A 172 -5.34 -0.01 -10.40
N TYR A 173 -4.29 0.42 -9.70
CA TYR A 173 -3.78 1.80 -9.77
C TYR A 173 -3.28 2.14 -11.19
N LYS A 174 -2.52 1.24 -11.84
CA LYS A 174 -2.06 1.41 -13.23
C LYS A 174 -3.22 1.51 -14.22
N LEU A 175 -4.31 0.76 -13.97
CA LEU A 175 -5.56 0.84 -14.73
C LEU A 175 -6.42 2.08 -14.38
N LYS A 176 -5.86 3.01 -13.58
CA LYS A 176 -6.51 4.26 -13.15
C LYS A 176 -7.81 4.02 -12.41
N VAL A 177 -7.93 2.92 -11.66
CA VAL A 177 -9.06 2.71 -10.75
C VAL A 177 -8.86 3.61 -9.53
N PRO A 178 -9.77 4.56 -9.25
CA PRO A 178 -9.64 5.45 -8.09
C PRO A 178 -10.08 4.72 -6.82
N ILE A 179 -9.67 5.23 -5.66
CA ILE A 179 -10.13 4.84 -4.30
C ILE A 179 -9.77 3.39 -3.91
N ILE A 180 -10.21 2.38 -4.67
CA ILE A 180 -10.06 0.94 -4.39
C ILE A 180 -8.61 0.55 -4.08
N PRO A 181 -7.59 0.93 -4.88
CA PRO A 181 -6.22 0.57 -4.55
C PRO A 181 -5.79 1.08 -3.17
N ARG A 182 -6.25 2.28 -2.79
CA ARG A 182 -5.89 2.90 -1.51
C ARG A 182 -6.62 2.24 -0.34
N ILE A 183 -7.89 1.86 -0.50
CA ILE A 183 -8.60 1.06 0.51
C ILE A 183 -7.86 -0.26 0.77
N MET A 184 -7.40 -0.92 -0.31
CA MET A 184 -6.61 -2.15 -0.20
C MET A 184 -5.30 -1.94 0.56
N SER A 185 -4.54 -0.90 0.24
CA SER A 185 -3.26 -0.63 0.93
C SER A 185 -3.45 -0.24 2.39
N GLU A 186 -4.47 0.58 2.73
CA GLU A 186 -4.73 0.99 4.12
C GLU A 186 -5.23 -0.16 5.00
N TRP A 187 -6.00 -1.09 4.43
CA TRP A 187 -6.39 -2.29 5.17
C TRP A 187 -5.18 -3.14 5.54
N ILE A 188 -4.22 -3.27 4.63
CA ILE A 188 -2.97 -4.01 4.85
C ILE A 188 -2.05 -3.30 5.83
N HIS A 189 -1.97 -1.98 5.73
CA HIS A 189 -1.28 -1.15 6.71
C HIS A 189 -1.80 -1.42 8.12
N THR A 190 -3.12 -1.49 8.30
CA THR A 190 -3.74 -1.87 9.59
C THR A 190 -3.34 -3.27 10.06
N LYS A 191 -3.09 -4.22 9.15
CA LYS A 191 -2.75 -5.62 9.48
C LYS A 191 -1.28 -5.88 9.73
N THR A 192 -0.40 -5.09 9.14
CA THR A 192 1.05 -5.37 9.08
C THR A 192 1.91 -4.25 9.63
N GLY A 193 1.34 -3.06 9.82
CA GLY A 193 2.10 -1.84 10.11
C GLY A 193 2.91 -1.32 8.92
N THR A 194 2.73 -1.88 7.72
CA THR A 194 3.43 -1.48 6.49
C THR A 194 2.52 -0.65 5.60
N ASP A 195 2.86 0.62 5.41
CA ASP A 195 2.18 1.55 4.50
C ASP A 195 2.91 1.63 3.16
N ILE A 196 2.35 1.02 2.12
CA ILE A 196 2.88 1.11 0.76
C ILE A 196 1.82 1.75 -0.11
N HIS A 197 2.13 2.95 -0.61
CA HIS A 197 1.23 3.62 -1.53
C HIS A 197 1.06 2.79 -2.82
N PRO A 198 -0.17 2.58 -3.34
CA PRO A 198 -0.42 1.76 -4.53
C PRO A 198 0.29 2.25 -5.80
N GLY A 199 0.74 3.51 -5.81
CA GLY A 199 1.50 4.11 -6.91
C GLY A 199 2.99 3.79 -6.92
N ALA A 200 3.55 3.32 -5.81
CA ALA A 200 4.96 2.96 -5.71
C ALA A 200 5.30 1.88 -6.75
N ARG A 201 6.49 1.96 -7.34
CA ARG A 201 6.96 0.97 -8.32
C ARG A 201 8.05 0.12 -7.68
N ILE A 202 7.82 -1.19 -7.61
CA ILE A 202 8.70 -2.12 -6.91
C ILE A 202 9.10 -3.26 -7.85
N GLY A 203 10.41 -3.44 -8.01
CA GLY A 203 11.01 -4.51 -8.80
C GLY A 203 10.77 -5.92 -8.25
N LYS A 204 11.45 -6.91 -8.82
CA LYS A 204 11.34 -8.33 -8.40
C LYS A 204 12.19 -8.62 -7.15
N ALA A 205 11.88 -9.74 -6.48
CA ALA A 205 12.66 -10.23 -5.35
C ALA A 205 12.81 -9.16 -4.25
N PHE A 206 11.70 -8.50 -3.93
CA PHE A 206 11.66 -7.49 -2.88
C PHE A 206 11.34 -8.16 -1.56
N PHE A 207 12.07 -7.80 -0.51
CA PHE A 207 11.88 -8.36 0.82
C PHE A 207 11.74 -7.25 1.86
N ILE A 208 10.67 -7.35 2.66
CA ILE A 208 10.45 -6.53 3.85
C ILE A 208 10.55 -7.46 5.05
N ASP A 209 11.59 -7.28 5.87
CA ASP A 209 11.76 -8.00 7.11
C ASP A 209 11.10 -7.24 8.27
N HIS A 210 10.43 -7.96 9.17
CA HIS A 210 9.64 -7.48 10.32
C HIS A 210 8.46 -6.52 10.03
N ALA A 211 8.49 -5.76 8.93
CA ALA A 211 7.39 -5.00 8.32
C ALA A 211 6.88 -3.75 9.07
N THR A 212 6.74 -3.81 10.40
CA THR A 212 6.11 -2.75 11.19
C THR A 212 6.79 -1.39 11.00
N GLY A 213 6.01 -0.33 10.74
CA GLY A 213 6.48 1.05 10.62
C GLY A 213 7.13 1.39 9.28
N VAL A 214 7.16 0.47 8.31
CA VAL A 214 7.63 0.76 6.96
C VAL A 214 6.65 1.70 6.25
N VAL A 215 7.16 2.76 5.63
CA VAL A 215 6.39 3.73 4.83
C VAL A 215 7.03 3.92 3.45
N ILE A 216 6.29 3.65 2.37
CA ILE A 216 6.75 3.79 0.98
C ILE A 216 5.79 4.68 0.20
N GLY A 217 6.26 5.89 -0.15
CA GLY A 217 5.43 6.89 -0.81
C GLY A 217 5.10 6.66 -2.28
N GLU A 218 4.11 7.39 -2.79
CA GLU A 218 3.49 7.20 -4.12
C GLU A 218 4.46 7.13 -5.28
N THR A 219 5.48 7.98 -5.28
CA THR A 219 6.39 8.12 -6.43
C THR A 219 7.71 7.41 -6.22
N THR A 220 7.83 6.59 -5.17
CA THR A 220 9.02 5.78 -4.90
C THR A 220 9.22 4.78 -6.03
N GLN A 221 10.47 4.61 -6.44
CA GLN A 221 10.89 3.60 -7.40
C GLN A 221 11.93 2.71 -6.74
N ILE A 222 11.66 1.42 -6.63
CA ILE A 222 12.52 0.42 -6.01
C ILE A 222 12.92 -0.59 -7.08
N GLY A 223 14.23 -0.83 -7.18
CA GLY A 223 14.83 -1.81 -8.07
C GLY A 223 14.59 -3.26 -7.63
N ASN A 224 15.41 -4.16 -8.16
CA ASN A 224 15.32 -5.58 -7.90
C ASN A 224 16.19 -5.99 -6.71
N HIS A 225 15.83 -7.08 -6.02
CA HIS A 225 16.63 -7.62 -4.90
C HIS A 225 16.88 -6.63 -3.77
N VAL A 226 15.93 -5.71 -3.52
CA VAL A 226 16.02 -4.75 -2.43
C VAL A 226 15.47 -5.38 -1.16
N LYS A 227 16.19 -5.20 -0.05
CA LYS A 227 15.76 -5.60 1.30
C LYS A 227 15.58 -4.38 2.18
N ILE A 228 14.45 -4.30 2.87
CA ILE A 228 14.18 -3.25 3.86
C ILE A 228 13.72 -3.85 5.19
N TYR A 229 14.09 -3.19 6.28
CA TYR A 229 13.73 -3.57 7.65
C TYR A 229 12.60 -2.69 8.21
N GLN A 230 12.16 -3.00 9.44
CA GLN A 230 11.13 -2.24 10.15
C GLN A 230 11.43 -0.74 10.26
N GLY A 231 10.39 0.09 10.29
CA GLY A 231 10.51 1.53 10.50
C GLY A 231 11.14 2.32 9.34
N VAL A 232 11.51 1.67 8.24
CA VAL A 232 12.10 2.36 7.09
C VAL A 232 11.10 3.30 6.44
N THR A 233 11.47 4.56 6.27
CA THR A 233 10.65 5.58 5.58
C THR A 233 11.28 5.99 4.26
N LEU A 234 10.58 5.77 3.15
CA LEU A 234 10.89 6.26 1.81
C LEU A 234 9.92 7.40 1.44
N GLY A 235 10.23 8.59 1.95
CA GLY A 235 9.32 9.74 2.05
C GLY A 235 9.70 10.95 1.20
N ALA A 236 9.02 12.07 1.44
CA ALA A 236 9.29 13.37 0.81
C ALA A 236 9.86 14.36 1.84
N ARG A 237 10.74 15.29 1.43
CA ARG A 237 11.31 16.35 2.31
C ARG A 237 10.27 17.43 2.65
N SER A 238 9.54 17.87 1.63
CA SER A 238 8.45 18.84 1.61
C SER A 238 7.85 18.81 0.19
N PHE A 239 6.69 19.42 -0.04
CA PHE A 239 6.06 19.50 -1.37
C PHE A 239 5.97 20.95 -1.82
N ASP A 240 6.17 21.19 -3.11
CA ASP A 240 5.95 22.50 -3.71
C ASP A 240 4.46 22.87 -3.58
N LEU A 241 4.19 24.17 -3.43
CA LEU A 241 2.84 24.71 -3.43
C LEU A 241 2.57 25.39 -4.78
N ASP A 242 1.34 25.29 -5.29
CA ASP A 242 0.90 26.07 -6.44
C ASP A 242 0.66 27.55 -6.07
N ASP A 243 0.35 28.39 -7.06
CA ASP A 243 0.08 29.82 -6.87
C ASP A 243 -1.07 30.12 -5.87
N LYS A 244 -1.85 29.10 -5.51
CA LYS A 244 -2.97 29.17 -4.57
C LYS A 244 -2.64 28.54 -3.21
N GLY A 245 -1.38 28.15 -2.97
CA GLY A 245 -0.92 27.55 -1.71
C GLY A 245 -1.28 26.07 -1.53
N ASN A 246 -1.73 25.36 -2.58
CA ASN A 246 -2.05 23.94 -2.49
C ASN A 246 -0.85 23.08 -2.88
N PRO A 247 -0.66 21.90 -2.27
CA PRO A 247 0.39 20.97 -2.68
C PRO A 247 0.31 20.63 -4.16
N VAL A 248 1.41 20.79 -4.90
CA VAL A 248 1.53 20.36 -6.28
C VAL A 248 1.45 18.84 -6.33
N LYS A 249 0.47 18.33 -7.08
CA LYS A 249 0.18 16.89 -7.16
C LYS A 249 0.89 16.27 -8.36
N HIS A 250 1.06 14.95 -8.33
CA HIS A 250 1.61 14.14 -9.43
C HIS A 250 3.08 14.39 -9.82
N ILE A 251 3.85 15.12 -9.01
CA ILE A 251 5.31 15.25 -9.17
C ILE A 251 6.09 14.13 -8.44
N LYS A 252 7.25 13.75 -8.97
CA LYS A 252 8.21 12.85 -8.32
C LYS A 252 8.79 13.54 -7.09
N ARG A 253 8.56 12.96 -5.91
CA ARG A 253 8.87 13.57 -4.60
C ARG A 253 9.40 12.58 -3.55
N HIS A 254 9.40 11.29 -3.88
CA HIS A 254 9.94 10.22 -3.06
C HIS A 254 11.20 9.61 -3.71
N PRO A 255 12.08 8.93 -2.97
CA PRO A 255 13.39 8.50 -3.48
C PRO A 255 13.33 7.42 -4.56
N THR A 256 14.48 7.15 -5.16
CA THR A 256 14.73 6.00 -6.04
C THR A 256 15.78 5.10 -5.41
N ILE A 257 15.43 3.83 -5.20
CA ILE A 257 16.29 2.80 -4.62
C ILE A 257 16.71 1.86 -5.76
N ARG A 258 18.00 1.71 -6.01
CA ARG A 258 18.52 0.85 -7.08
C ARG A 258 18.62 -0.61 -6.62
N ASP A 259 19.06 -1.48 -7.52
CA ASP A 259 19.10 -2.92 -7.31
C ASP A 259 20.04 -3.32 -6.17
N GLN A 260 19.70 -4.40 -5.46
CA GLN A 260 20.52 -5.01 -4.41
C GLN A 260 20.82 -4.10 -3.21
N VAL A 261 20.03 -3.05 -3.00
CA VAL A 261 20.15 -2.18 -1.83
C VAL A 261 19.60 -2.85 -0.58
N VAL A 262 20.28 -2.69 0.55
CA VAL A 262 19.79 -3.09 1.87
C VAL A 262 19.59 -1.85 2.74
N ILE A 263 18.40 -1.69 3.32
CA ILE A 263 18.06 -0.57 4.18
C ILE A 263 17.66 -1.10 5.56
N TYR A 264 18.51 -0.84 6.57
CA TYR A 264 18.31 -1.30 7.93
C TYR A 264 17.30 -0.46 8.72
N ALA A 265 16.94 -0.99 9.89
CA ALA A 265 15.81 -0.53 10.68
C ALA A 265 15.82 0.97 10.95
N ASN A 266 14.64 1.58 10.89
CA ASN A 266 14.38 3.00 11.17
C ASN A 266 15.16 4.01 10.31
N ALA A 267 15.78 3.58 9.19
CA ALA A 267 16.38 4.52 8.27
C ALA A 267 15.30 5.36 7.57
N THR A 268 15.57 6.65 7.38
CA THR A 268 14.66 7.60 6.74
C THR A 268 15.34 8.21 5.52
N ILE A 269 14.76 8.03 4.34
CA ILE A 269 15.30 8.49 3.05
C ILE A 269 14.25 9.36 2.38
N LEU A 270 14.56 10.65 2.19
CA LEU A 270 13.59 11.64 1.72
C LEU A 270 14.03 12.30 0.41
N GLY A 271 13.05 12.59 -0.45
CA GLY A 271 13.20 13.51 -1.59
C GLY A 271 13.17 12.84 -2.97
N GLY A 272 12.54 13.52 -3.94
CA GLY A 272 12.32 13.01 -5.30
C GLY A 272 13.59 12.78 -6.12
N GLN A 273 14.65 13.53 -5.81
CA GLN A 273 15.95 13.47 -6.48
C GLN A 273 16.96 12.59 -5.74
N THR A 274 16.62 12.08 -4.56
CA THR A 274 17.47 11.21 -3.76
C THR A 274 17.52 9.83 -4.40
N VAL A 275 18.72 9.40 -4.81
CA VAL A 275 18.97 8.10 -5.42
C VAL A 275 19.94 7.31 -4.55
N ILE A 276 19.53 6.12 -4.12
CA ILE A 276 20.41 5.17 -3.44
C ILE A 276 20.96 4.21 -4.49
N GLY A 277 22.27 4.27 -4.73
CA GLY A 277 22.98 3.50 -5.74
C GLY A 277 22.92 1.98 -5.52
N ALA A 278 23.17 1.22 -6.59
CA ALA A 278 23.05 -0.24 -6.53
C ALA A 278 24.03 -0.85 -5.52
N ARG A 279 23.62 -1.93 -4.84
CA ARG A 279 24.41 -2.62 -3.81
C ARG A 279 24.82 -1.75 -2.60
N ALA A 280 24.24 -0.57 -2.45
CA ALA A 280 24.49 0.25 -1.29
C ALA A 280 23.82 -0.34 -0.04
N VAL A 281 24.42 -0.10 1.12
CA VAL A 281 23.90 -0.53 2.42
C VAL A 281 23.65 0.72 3.27
N ILE A 282 22.41 0.91 3.67
CA ILE A 282 21.99 2.02 4.54
C ILE A 282 21.79 1.47 5.95
N GLY A 283 22.63 1.91 6.88
CA GLY A 283 22.62 1.48 8.28
C GLY A 283 21.38 1.90 9.04
N ALA A 284 21.19 1.31 10.22
CA ALA A 284 20.03 1.59 11.06
C ALA A 284 20.02 3.05 11.55
N ASN A 285 18.83 3.64 11.67
CA ASN A 285 18.60 5.03 12.09
C ASN A 285 19.34 6.09 11.23
N VAL A 286 19.79 5.74 10.03
CA VAL A 286 20.39 6.70 9.09
C VAL A 286 19.29 7.61 8.55
N PHE A 287 19.55 8.92 8.53
CA PHE A 287 18.68 9.91 7.92
C PHE A 287 19.35 10.51 6.68
N LEU A 288 18.75 10.32 5.51
CA LEU A 288 19.28 10.75 4.22
C LEU A 288 18.34 11.68 3.47
N MET A 289 18.92 12.74 2.94
CA MET A 289 18.27 13.66 2.02
C MET A 289 19.09 13.93 0.75
N GLU A 290 20.14 13.14 0.56
CA GLU A 290 21.07 13.23 -0.56
C GLU A 290 21.36 11.84 -1.12
N SER A 291 21.80 11.80 -2.37
CA SER A 291 22.06 10.56 -3.09
C SER A 291 23.31 9.85 -2.56
N VAL A 292 23.27 8.52 -2.60
CA VAL A 292 24.37 7.64 -2.18
C VAL A 292 24.89 6.91 -3.43
N PRO A 293 26.21 6.90 -3.70
CA PRO A 293 26.78 6.13 -4.80
C PRO A 293 26.53 4.62 -4.68
N ALA A 294 26.75 3.88 -5.77
CA ALA A 294 26.74 2.43 -5.73
C ALA A 294 27.86 1.89 -4.81
N ASP A 295 27.72 0.64 -4.35
CA ASP A 295 28.76 -0.07 -3.57
C ASP A 295 29.20 0.65 -2.29
N SER A 296 28.35 1.53 -1.76
CA SER A 296 28.64 2.36 -0.59
C SER A 296 27.95 1.82 0.66
N ILE A 297 28.59 1.96 1.82
CA ILE A 297 28.00 1.70 3.13
C ILE A 297 27.83 3.03 3.84
N VAL A 298 26.61 3.34 4.27
CA VAL A 298 26.29 4.54 5.05
C VAL A 298 25.95 4.13 6.47
N SER A 299 26.66 4.67 7.45
CA SER A 299 26.43 4.47 8.87
C SER A 299 26.47 5.79 9.62
N SER A 300 25.64 5.94 10.64
CA SER A 300 25.74 7.07 11.56
C SER A 300 26.94 6.90 12.51
N ILE A 301 27.57 8.01 12.89
CA ILE A 301 28.50 8.01 14.03
C ILE A 301 27.65 7.75 15.28
N HIS A 302 27.95 6.70 16.03
CA HIS A 302 27.23 6.38 17.25
C HIS A 302 27.46 7.48 18.29
N PRO A 303 26.41 7.94 19.00
CA PRO A 303 26.59 8.87 20.11
C PRO A 303 27.44 8.20 21.20
N GLU A 304 28.25 9.00 21.91
CA GLU A 304 28.92 8.52 23.10
C GLU A 304 27.88 8.07 24.14
N LEU A 305 28.03 6.84 24.65
CA LEU A 305 27.11 6.26 25.62
C LEU A 305 27.63 6.49 27.04
N SER A 306 26.79 7.04 27.92
CA SER A 306 27.08 7.07 29.36
C SER A 306 26.51 5.83 30.04
N ILE A 307 27.38 4.99 30.60
CA ILE A 307 27.00 3.78 31.33
C ILE A 307 27.30 3.99 32.81
N PHE A 308 26.28 3.89 33.66
CA PHE A 308 26.41 4.03 35.11
C PHE A 308 26.00 2.74 35.81
N ASP A 309 26.77 2.33 36.82
CA ASP A 309 26.40 1.22 37.70
C ASP A 309 25.37 1.69 38.74
N LYS A 310 24.16 1.12 38.67
CA LYS A 310 23.03 1.41 39.57
C LYS A 310 23.28 0.98 41.02
N ASN A 311 24.25 0.12 41.29
CA ASN A 311 24.55 -0.38 42.65
C ASN A 311 25.54 0.50 43.42
N SER A 312 26.17 1.47 42.76
CA SER A 312 27.20 2.35 43.34
C SER A 312 26.68 3.33 44.40
N ALA A 313 25.35 3.56 44.46
CA ALA A 313 24.75 4.64 45.27
C ALA A 313 24.17 4.20 46.63
N LYS A 314 24.37 2.95 47.08
CA LYS A 314 23.82 2.42 48.35
C LYS A 314 24.86 2.20 49.47
N LYS A 315 25.91 3.02 49.53
CA LYS A 315 26.86 3.02 50.65
C LYS A 315 26.92 4.40 51.31
N THR A 316 25.93 4.69 52.15
CA THR A 316 26.00 5.66 53.27
C THR A 316 25.04 5.21 54.34
#